data_AF-A0A5A9E4L4-F1
#
_entry.id   AF-A0A5A9E4L4-F1
#
_cell.length_a   1.000
_cell.length_b   1.000
_cell.length_c   1.000
_cell.angle_alpha   90.00
_cell.angle_beta   90.00
_cell.angle_gamma   90.00
#
_symmetry.space_group_name_H-M   'P 1'
#
loop_
_entity.id
_entity.type
_entity.pdbx_description
1 polymer ?
#
loop_
_entity_poly.entity_id
_entity_poly.type
_entity_poly.pdbx_seq_one_letter_code
_entity_poly.pdbx_strand_id
1 'polypeptide(L)'
;MKKVQPNKKVVSIEQLKIWFEGSSDTVIKTRDYQDHTLDFLYCPQLVDMKFINEFIFPTINEVIEKNGHLDFELLNNVLEASKLKDIHNVKTETEEKLFSGELIIFNHHLNELYFLPVSNLPKRGPEESNMESSIRGPRDGLVENISDNMALIRQRL
;
A
#
# COMPACT_ATOMS: atom_id res chain seq x y z
N MET A 1 -12.40 38.98 -1.01
CA MET A 1 -12.29 38.11 0.18
C MET A 1 -11.54 36.86 -0.23
N LYS A 2 -10.22 36.80 0.01
CA LYS A 2 -9.40 35.62 -0.29
C LYS A 2 -9.68 34.57 0.79
N LYS A 3 -10.38 33.49 0.43
CA LYS A 3 -10.56 32.34 1.31
C LYS A 3 -9.17 31.72 1.52
N VAL A 4 -8.59 31.95 2.69
CA VAL A 4 -7.46 31.18 3.21
C VAL A 4 -8.00 29.77 3.42
N GLN A 5 -7.65 28.86 2.52
CA GLN A 5 -7.87 27.44 2.74
C GLN A 5 -6.92 26.99 3.85
N PRO A 6 -7.38 26.20 4.84
CA PRO A 6 -6.55 25.79 5.95
C PRO A 6 -5.39 24.95 5.42
N ASN A 7 -4.22 25.21 5.98
CA ASN A 7 -2.94 24.58 5.79
C ASN A 7 -3.03 23.05 5.97
N LYS A 8 -3.54 22.31 4.97
CA LYS A 8 -3.37 20.86 4.87
C LYS A 8 -1.88 20.69 4.62
N LYS A 9 -1.14 20.10 5.55
CA LYS A 9 0.30 19.86 5.40
C LYS A 9 0.43 18.78 4.33
N VAL A 10 0.45 19.22 3.07
CA VAL A 10 0.39 18.34 1.91
C VAL A 10 1.76 17.69 1.75
N VAL A 11 1.82 16.38 1.97
CA VAL A 11 3.07 15.63 1.85
C VAL A 11 3.52 15.72 0.40
N SER A 12 4.69 16.26 0.15
CA SER A 12 5.23 16.37 -1.21
C SER A 12 6.01 15.10 -1.55
N ILE A 13 5.94 14.66 -2.80
CA ILE A 13 6.73 13.51 -3.29
C ILE A 13 8.24 13.73 -3.09
N GLU A 14 8.72 14.97 -3.22
CA GLU A 14 10.12 15.29 -2.98
C GLU A 14 10.55 14.96 -1.54
N GLN A 15 9.65 15.18 -0.58
CA GLN A 15 9.90 14.86 0.81
C GLN A 15 9.99 13.35 1.05
N LEU A 16 9.14 12.56 0.37
CA LEU A 16 9.20 11.10 0.39
C LEU A 16 10.51 10.61 -0.24
N LYS A 17 10.89 11.14 -1.39
CA LYS A 17 12.16 10.81 -2.04
C LYS A 17 13.32 11.08 -1.08
N ILE A 18 13.41 12.25 -0.46
CA ILE A 18 14.45 12.58 0.52
C ILE A 18 14.47 11.60 1.71
N TRP A 19 13.31 11.20 2.24
CA TRP A 19 13.25 10.26 3.36
C TRP A 19 13.72 8.86 3.00
N PHE A 20 13.56 8.44 1.74
CA PHE A 20 13.82 7.07 1.31
C PHE A 20 15.01 6.92 0.35
N GLU A 21 15.65 8.02 -0.08
CA GLU A 21 16.81 8.04 -1.01
C GLU A 21 18.01 7.22 -0.54
N GLY A 22 18.16 7.05 0.78
CA GLY A 22 19.27 6.30 1.39
C GLY A 22 18.97 4.83 1.70
N SER A 23 17.74 4.35 1.50
CA SER A 23 17.38 2.96 1.80
C SER A 23 17.53 2.10 0.55
N SER A 24 18.47 1.16 0.57
CA SER A 24 18.66 0.20 -0.54
C SER A 24 17.48 -0.79 -0.69
N ASP A 25 16.61 -0.83 0.31
CA ASP A 25 15.49 -1.76 0.41
C ASP A 25 14.18 -1.18 -0.14
N THR A 26 14.14 0.09 -0.54
CA THR A 26 12.91 0.75 -1.01
C THR A 26 13.00 1.13 -2.47
N VAL A 27 11.86 1.06 -3.16
CA VAL A 27 11.73 1.41 -4.57
C VAL A 27 10.61 2.41 -4.73
N ILE A 28 10.91 3.51 -5.43
CA ILE A 28 9.92 4.47 -5.91
C ILE A 28 9.78 4.29 -7.41
N LYS A 29 8.58 3.97 -7.87
CA LYS A 29 8.25 3.79 -9.27
C LYS A 29 7.13 4.74 -9.68
N THR A 30 7.41 5.62 -10.61
CA THR A 30 6.39 6.49 -11.22
C THR A 30 5.68 5.73 -12.35
N ARG A 31 4.35 5.85 -12.42
CA ARG A 31 3.57 5.44 -13.59
C ARG A 31 2.51 6.49 -13.92
N ASP A 32 2.33 6.67 -15.22
CA ASP A 32 1.30 7.54 -15.78
C ASP A 32 0.09 6.69 -16.21
N TYR A 33 -1.10 7.15 -15.85
CA TYR A 33 -2.40 6.58 -16.18
C TYR A 33 -3.27 7.66 -16.82
N GLN A 34 -3.29 7.69 -18.14
CA GLN A 34 -3.93 8.77 -18.90
C GLN A 34 -3.37 10.15 -18.48
N ASP A 35 -4.20 11.01 -17.90
CA ASP A 35 -3.81 12.33 -17.37
C ASP A 35 -3.26 12.25 -15.94
N HIS A 36 -3.27 11.08 -15.28
CA HIS A 36 -2.90 10.93 -13.87
C HIS A 36 -1.48 10.38 -13.69
N THR A 37 -0.61 11.14 -13.02
CA THR A 37 0.69 10.62 -12.58
C THR A 37 0.60 10.08 -11.14
N LEU A 38 1.01 8.84 -10.94
CA LEU A 38 1.06 8.18 -9.63
C LEU A 38 2.48 7.69 -9.32
N ASP A 39 2.92 7.92 -8.08
CA ASP A 39 4.16 7.32 -7.56
C ASP A 39 3.85 6.17 -6.61
N PHE A 40 4.57 5.07 -6.79
CA PHE A 40 4.45 3.85 -6.01
C PHE A 40 5.72 3.65 -5.20
N LEU A 41 5.60 3.69 -3.87
CA LEU A 41 6.69 3.44 -2.94
C LEU A 41 6.44 2.11 -2.22
N TYR A 42 7.39 1.19 -2.31
CA TYR A 42 7.29 -0.14 -1.69
C TYR A 42 8.68 -0.73 -1.41
N CYS A 43 8.74 -1.72 -0.51
CA CYS A 43 9.94 -2.52 -0.28
C CYS A 43 9.83 -3.84 -1.07
N PRO A 44 10.65 -4.09 -2.11
CA PRO A 44 10.47 -5.25 -2.98
C PRO A 44 10.51 -6.60 -2.29
N GLN A 45 11.20 -6.70 -1.17
CA GLN A 45 11.35 -7.92 -0.39
C GLN A 45 10.17 -8.19 0.56
N LEU A 46 9.29 -7.21 0.76
CA LEU A 46 8.17 -7.28 1.71
C LEU A 46 6.80 -7.31 1.03
N VAL A 47 6.76 -7.16 -0.29
CA VAL A 47 5.52 -7.07 -1.07
C VAL A 47 5.43 -8.17 -2.13
N ASP A 48 4.22 -8.60 -2.47
CA ASP A 48 4.01 -9.51 -3.59
C ASP A 48 4.05 -8.75 -4.93
N MET A 49 5.23 -8.75 -5.57
CA MET A 49 5.41 -8.12 -6.89
C MET A 49 4.47 -8.66 -7.95
N LYS A 50 4.14 -9.95 -7.89
CA LYS A 50 3.27 -10.58 -8.88
C LYS A 50 1.85 -10.04 -8.71
N PHE A 51 1.36 -9.98 -7.48
CA PHE A 51 0.06 -9.38 -7.17
C PHE A 51 0.01 -7.89 -7.56
N ILE A 52 1.06 -7.11 -7.27
CA ILE A 52 1.12 -5.70 -7.69
C ILE A 52 1.00 -5.56 -9.21
N ASN A 53 1.79 -6.33 -9.96
CA ASN A 53 1.85 -6.18 -11.42
C ASN A 53 0.64 -6.77 -12.14
N GLU A 54 0.10 -7.91 -11.70
CA GLU A 54 -1.00 -8.61 -12.37
C GLU A 54 -2.39 -8.20 -11.86
N PHE A 55 -2.49 -7.60 -10.67
CA PHE A 55 -3.77 -7.22 -10.09
C PHE A 55 -3.87 -5.74 -9.75
N ILE A 56 -2.93 -5.19 -8.98
CA ILE A 56 -3.03 -3.80 -8.49
C ILE A 56 -2.96 -2.77 -9.63
N PHE A 57 -1.91 -2.82 -10.47
CA PHE A 57 -1.77 -1.85 -11.56
C PHE A 57 -2.90 -1.93 -12.60
N PRO A 58 -3.34 -3.12 -13.06
CA PRO A 58 -4.50 -3.22 -13.95
C PRO A 58 -5.78 -2.68 -13.32
N THR A 59 -6.01 -2.95 -12.03
CA THR A 59 -7.19 -2.46 -11.32
C THR A 59 -7.21 -0.93 -11.22
N ILE A 60 -6.07 -0.30 -10.87
CA ILE A 60 -5.94 1.15 -10.85
C ILE A 60 -6.22 1.74 -12.23
N ASN A 61 -5.65 1.14 -13.27
CA ASN A 61 -5.89 1.56 -14.65
C ASN A 61 -7.38 1.47 -15.00
N GLU A 62 -8.06 0.36 -14.71
CA GLU A 62 -9.48 0.19 -15.00
C GLU A 62 -10.36 1.21 -14.27
N VAL A 63 -10.06 1.49 -12.99
CA VAL A 63 -10.78 2.51 -12.20
C VAL A 63 -10.64 3.88 -12.83
N ILE A 64 -9.42 4.26 -13.24
CA ILE A 64 -9.18 5.54 -13.92
C ILE A 64 -9.87 5.59 -15.27
N GLU A 65 -9.84 4.51 -16.06
CA GLU A 65 -10.51 4.45 -17.36
C GLU A 65 -12.03 4.58 -17.26
N LYS A 66 -12.65 3.99 -16.22
CA LYS A 66 -14.10 4.02 -16.01
C LYS A 66 -14.58 5.33 -15.40
N ASN A 67 -13.85 5.88 -14.44
CA ASN A 67 -14.29 7.02 -13.63
C ASN A 67 -13.66 8.36 -14.06
N GLY A 68 -12.56 8.32 -14.82
CA GLY A 68 -11.78 9.48 -15.23
C GLY A 68 -10.98 10.13 -14.10
N HIS A 69 -10.96 9.53 -12.90
CA HIS A 69 -10.24 10.02 -11.73
C HIS A 69 -9.93 8.87 -10.76
N LEU A 70 -9.04 9.13 -9.79
CA LEU A 70 -8.68 8.19 -8.74
C LEU A 70 -8.67 8.89 -7.38
N ASP A 71 -9.70 8.67 -6.57
CA ASP A 71 -9.72 9.08 -5.17
C ASP A 71 -9.83 7.87 -4.24
N PHE A 72 -9.72 8.19 -2.95
CA PHE A 72 -9.76 7.22 -1.88
C PHE A 72 -11.00 6.35 -1.86
N GLU A 73 -12.19 6.88 -2.13
CA GLU A 73 -13.40 6.06 -2.06
C GLU A 73 -13.33 4.91 -3.06
N LEU A 74 -12.88 5.18 -4.28
CA LEU A 74 -12.70 4.15 -5.31
C LEU A 74 -11.60 3.16 -4.92
N LEU A 75 -10.44 3.65 -4.47
CA LEU A 75 -9.35 2.78 -4.03
C LEU A 75 -9.71 1.93 -2.81
N ASN A 76 -10.42 2.49 -1.84
CA ASN A 76 -10.87 1.75 -0.65
C ASN A 76 -11.92 0.69 -1.03
N ASN A 77 -12.86 1.02 -1.93
CA ASN A 77 -13.91 0.09 -2.34
C ASN A 77 -13.36 -1.11 -3.13
N VAL A 78 -12.30 -0.91 -3.92
CA VAL A 78 -11.79 -1.97 -4.81
C VAL A 78 -10.56 -2.68 -4.22
N LEU A 79 -9.70 -1.95 -3.49
CA LEU A 79 -8.39 -2.43 -3.03
C LEU A 79 -8.19 -2.31 -1.52
N GLU A 80 -9.24 -1.98 -0.75
CA GLU A 80 -9.19 -1.82 0.71
C GLU A 80 -8.09 -0.83 1.16
N ALA A 81 -7.83 0.18 0.33
CA ALA A 81 -6.85 1.20 0.60
C ALA A 81 -7.19 2.01 1.86
N SER A 82 -6.15 2.46 2.58
CA SER A 82 -6.28 3.36 3.73
C SER A 82 -5.60 4.71 3.48
N LYS A 83 -6.00 5.75 4.21
CA LYS A 83 -5.35 7.08 4.23
C LYS A 83 -4.42 7.23 5.43
N LEU A 84 -3.63 8.29 5.40
CA LEU A 84 -2.92 8.78 6.58
C LEU A 84 -3.90 8.98 7.74
N LYS A 85 -3.58 8.42 8.91
CA LYS A 85 -4.38 8.62 10.13
C LYS A 85 -3.96 9.90 10.83
N ASP A 86 -2.67 10.21 10.81
CA ASP A 86 -2.13 11.38 11.48
C ASP A 86 -1.21 12.20 10.57
N ILE A 87 -1.65 13.43 10.27
CA ILE A 87 -0.91 14.39 9.43
C ILE A 87 0.32 15.00 10.11
N HIS A 88 0.49 14.83 11.42
CA HIS A 88 1.66 15.31 12.16
C HIS A 88 2.79 14.27 12.13
N ASN A 89 2.46 12.99 11.97
CA ASN A 89 3.40 11.87 12.05
C ASN A 89 3.57 11.09 10.72
N VAL A 90 3.35 11.77 9.59
CA VAL A 90 3.43 11.19 8.24
C VAL A 90 4.67 10.34 8.03
N LYS A 91 5.86 10.84 8.40
CA LYS A 91 7.12 10.13 8.16
C LYS A 91 7.09 8.75 8.84
N THR A 92 6.82 8.73 10.13
CA THR A 92 6.77 7.51 10.93
C THR A 92 5.69 6.56 10.42
N GLU A 93 4.48 7.06 10.17
CA GLU A 93 3.39 6.21 9.68
C GLU A 93 3.71 5.61 8.30
N THR A 94 4.31 6.41 7.41
CA THR A 94 4.74 5.94 6.09
C THR A 94 5.84 4.89 6.20
N GLU A 95 6.82 5.07 7.08
CA GLU A 95 7.87 4.08 7.35
C GLU A 95 7.28 2.78 7.91
N GLU A 96 6.42 2.86 8.92
CA GLU A 96 5.75 1.69 9.51
C GLU A 96 4.98 0.91 8.46
N LYS A 97 4.21 1.60 7.60
CA LYS A 97 3.44 1.00 6.52
C LYS A 97 4.33 0.35 5.46
N LEU A 98 5.38 1.05 5.02
CA LEU A 98 6.34 0.55 4.04
C LEU A 98 7.03 -0.73 4.49
N PHE A 99 7.50 -0.76 5.75
CA PHE A 99 8.18 -1.92 6.32
C PHE A 99 7.22 -2.99 6.84
N SER A 100 5.91 -2.74 6.82
CA SER A 100 4.87 -3.77 7.02
C SER A 100 4.48 -4.48 5.72
N GLY A 101 5.12 -4.10 4.59
CA GLY A 101 4.83 -4.63 3.26
C GLY A 101 3.61 -3.97 2.58
N GLU A 102 3.22 -2.78 3.01
CA GLU A 102 2.19 -2.03 2.29
C GLU A 102 2.80 -1.27 1.10
N LEU A 103 2.02 -1.19 0.02
CA LEU A 103 2.27 -0.36 -1.14
C LEU A 103 1.74 1.04 -0.84
N ILE A 104 2.62 2.03 -0.91
CA ILE A 104 2.27 3.43 -0.77
C ILE A 104 2.04 4.01 -2.17
N ILE A 105 0.90 4.67 -2.36
CA ILE A 105 0.55 5.35 -3.61
C ILE A 105 0.43 6.83 -3.32
N PHE A 106 1.18 7.64 -4.06
CA PHE A 106 1.06 9.08 -4.06
C PHE A 106 0.37 9.55 -5.34
N ASN A 107 -0.79 10.20 -5.18
CA ASN A 107 -1.52 10.79 -6.29
C ASN A 107 -1.12 12.27 -6.43
N HIS A 108 -0.49 12.64 -7.54
CA HIS A 108 -0.02 14.01 -7.78
C HIS A 108 -1.15 15.03 -7.95
N HIS A 109 -2.30 14.61 -8.47
CA HIS A 109 -3.44 15.51 -8.74
C HIS A 109 -4.14 15.92 -7.44
N LEU A 110 -4.32 14.95 -6.54
CA LEU A 110 -4.96 15.17 -5.25
C LEU A 110 -3.95 15.52 -4.16
N ASN A 111 -2.66 15.29 -4.43
CA ASN A 111 -1.56 15.41 -3.49
C ASN A 111 -1.84 14.62 -2.18
N GLU A 112 -2.40 13.42 -2.34
CA GLU A 112 -2.79 12.52 -1.25
C GLU A 112 -1.97 11.23 -1.27
N LEU A 113 -1.85 10.62 -0.07
CA LEU A 113 -1.23 9.33 0.13
C LEU A 113 -2.27 8.26 0.44
N TYR A 114 -2.11 7.12 -0.21
CA TYR A 114 -2.90 5.92 0.01
C TYR A 114 -1.98 4.75 0.34
N PHE A 115 -2.46 3.85 1.20
CA PHE A 115 -1.73 2.67 1.66
C PHE A 115 -2.52 1.42 1.34
N LEU A 116 -1.91 0.49 0.62
CA LEU A 116 -2.52 -0.77 0.21
C LEU A 116 -1.74 -1.92 0.81
N PRO A 117 -2.37 -2.81 1.60
CA PRO A 117 -1.70 -4.02 2.04
C PRO A 117 -1.51 -4.95 0.85
N VAL A 118 -0.25 -5.17 0.47
CA VAL A 118 0.15 -6.06 -0.64
C VAL A 118 1.21 -7.07 -0.21
N SER A 119 1.61 -7.04 1.06
CA SER A 119 2.26 -8.15 1.76
C SER A 119 1.35 -9.36 1.65
N ASN A 120 1.93 -10.55 1.74
CA ASN A 120 1.35 -11.87 1.52
C ASN A 120 0.03 -12.11 2.30
N LEU A 121 -1.06 -11.47 1.86
CA LEU A 121 -2.39 -11.61 2.40
C LEU A 121 -2.88 -12.99 1.94
N PRO A 122 -3.24 -13.90 2.85
CA PRO A 122 -4.06 -15.02 2.46
C PRO A 122 -5.31 -14.42 1.82
N LYS A 123 -5.50 -14.67 0.52
CA LYS A 123 -6.67 -14.27 -0.25
C LYS A 123 -7.92 -14.56 0.56
N ARG A 124 -8.47 -13.57 1.24
CA ARG A 124 -9.87 -13.58 1.63
C ARG A 124 -10.59 -13.10 0.39
N GLY A 125 -10.78 -14.01 -0.56
CA GLY A 125 -11.78 -13.76 -1.59
C GLY A 125 -13.12 -13.55 -0.89
N PRO A 126 -14.03 -12.75 -1.46
CA PRO A 126 -15.44 -12.90 -1.16
C PRO A 126 -15.88 -14.28 -1.69
N GLU A 127 -15.55 -15.34 -0.96
CA GLU A 127 -16.28 -16.60 -1.07
C GLU A 127 -17.63 -16.38 -0.38
N GLU A 128 -18.56 -15.83 -1.17
CA GLU A 128 -19.96 -16.07 -0.95
C GLU A 128 -20.19 -17.59 -0.99
N SER A 129 -20.54 -18.11 0.18
CA SER A 129 -21.48 -19.21 0.37
C SER A 129 -21.21 -20.48 -0.44
N ASN A 130 -20.49 -21.43 0.16
CA ASN A 130 -20.86 -22.82 0.00
C ASN A 130 -21.00 -23.51 1.37
N MET A 131 -22.20 -24.04 1.55
CA MET A 131 -22.65 -24.92 2.61
C MET A 131 -21.65 -26.03 2.93
N GLU A 132 -21.57 -26.37 4.22
CA GLU A 132 -21.57 -27.74 4.77
C GLU A 132 -20.69 -28.77 4.03
N SER A 133 -19.66 -29.38 4.61
CA SER A 133 -19.67 -30.10 5.88
C SER A 133 -18.30 -30.76 6.07
N SER A 134 -17.90 -30.87 7.33
CA SER A 134 -16.64 -31.41 7.81
C SER A 134 -16.43 -32.87 7.41
N ILE A 135 -15.31 -33.19 6.74
CA ILE A 135 -14.77 -34.54 6.80
C ILE A 135 -13.23 -34.54 6.75
N ARG A 136 -12.67 -35.04 7.87
CA ARG A 136 -11.47 -35.91 7.96
C ARG A 136 -10.09 -35.25 8.16
N GLY A 137 -9.65 -35.32 9.43
CA GLY A 137 -8.35 -35.91 9.80
C GLY A 137 -7.31 -34.96 10.43
N PRO A 138 -6.72 -35.31 11.59
CA PRO A 138 -5.58 -34.57 12.14
C PRO A 138 -4.32 -34.97 11.36
N ARG A 139 -3.65 -34.01 10.73
CA ARG A 139 -2.29 -34.19 10.23
C ARG A 139 -1.38 -33.11 10.79
N ASP A 140 -0.62 -33.57 11.77
CA ASP A 140 0.67 -33.06 12.20
C ASP A 140 1.53 -32.64 10.99
N GLY A 141 2.11 -31.45 11.07
CA GLY A 141 2.85 -30.81 9.99
C GLY A 141 3.65 -29.65 10.53
N LEU A 142 4.59 -29.96 11.43
CA LEU A 142 5.75 -29.12 11.73
C LEU A 142 6.43 -28.70 10.41
N VAL A 143 6.37 -27.41 10.09
CA VAL A 143 7.30 -26.77 9.17
C VAL A 143 7.84 -25.53 9.85
N GLU A 144 9.00 -25.72 10.47
CA GLU A 144 9.91 -24.68 10.94
C GLU A 144 10.14 -23.66 9.82
N ASN A 145 9.56 -22.46 9.93
CA ASN A 145 9.97 -21.33 9.11
C ASN A 145 10.86 -20.42 9.96
N ILE A 146 12.17 -20.61 9.78
CA ILE A 146 13.24 -19.72 10.23
C ILE A 146 13.17 -18.45 9.36
N SER A 147 12.20 -17.58 9.64
CA SER A 147 12.15 -16.21 9.10
C SER A 147 11.60 -15.19 10.09
N ASP A 148 11.16 -15.63 11.26
CA ASP A 148 10.87 -14.81 12.43
C ASP A 148 12.18 -14.43 13.16
N ASN A 149 13.01 -13.57 12.56
CA ASN A 149 14.04 -12.87 13.35
C ASN A 149 14.65 -11.61 12.71
N MET A 150 13.95 -10.94 11.79
CA MET A 150 14.42 -9.66 11.24
C MET A 150 13.52 -8.46 11.56
N ALA A 151 12.74 -8.53 12.64
CA ALA A 151 11.86 -7.44 13.07
C ALA A 151 12.23 -6.82 14.45
N LEU A 152 13.40 -7.13 15.02
CA LEU A 152 13.76 -6.70 16.38
C LEU A 152 15.09 -5.92 16.50
N ILE A 153 15.55 -5.19 15.47
CA ILE A 153 16.73 -4.31 15.58
C ILE A 153 16.47 -2.87 15.12
N ARG A 154 15.28 -2.32 15.37
CA ARG A 154 15.08 -0.85 15.26
C ARG A 154 14.34 -0.24 16.43
N GLN A 155 14.69 -0.66 17.65
CA GLN A 155 14.27 0.04 18.88
C GLN A 155 15.44 0.55 19.74
N ARG A 156 16.63 0.73 19.17
CA ARG A 156 17.68 1.56 19.75
C ARG A 156 18.54 2.14 18.63
N LEU A 157 18.34 3.42 18.32
CA LEU A 157 19.34 4.48 18.18
C LEU A 157 18.63 5.80 17.98
#